data_AF-B7VDA4-F1
#
_entry.id   AF-B7VDA4-F1
#
_cell.length_a   1.000
_cell.length_b   1.000
_cell.length_c   1.000
_cell.angle_alpha   90.00
_cell.angle_beta   90.00
_cell.angle_gamma   90.00
#
_symmetry.space_group_name_H-M   'P 1'
#
loop_
_entity.id
_entity.type
_entity.pdbx_description
1 polymer ?
#
loop_
_entity_poly.entity_id
_entity_poly.type
_entity_poly.pdbx_seq_one_letter_code
_entity_poly.pdbx_strand_id
1 'polypeptide(L)'
;MTEFEKQRNELHAFLQLVEIAHLDADVSSIRQLNPPNPDIICSVSGADRGFELTALTDPVIERKFGTGKFHYSNYRVDIADAVECITRKAHKSYSMPRVELIVHEGATPVDDLWSWDQSELDAAIQLATDNSSFSRVWLLDMSNKKTRAYVRAQAPSS
;
A
#
# COMPACT_ATOMS: atom_id res chain seq x y z
N MET A 1 13.35 9.42 10.44
CA MET A 1 12.27 8.63 11.04
C MET A 1 12.90 7.44 11.76
N THR A 2 12.56 7.25 13.03
CA THR A 2 12.97 6.08 13.82
C THR A 2 12.15 4.85 13.42
N GLU A 3 12.65 3.65 13.73
CA GLU A 3 11.92 2.39 13.47
C GLU A 3 10.54 2.38 14.15
N PHE A 4 10.45 2.94 15.35
CA PHE A 4 9.20 3.06 16.10
C PHE A 4 8.19 3.99 15.40
N GLU A 5 8.64 5.13 14.86
CA GLU A 5 7.79 6.03 14.10
C GLU A 5 7.29 5.39 12.81
N LYS A 6 8.16 4.64 12.13
CA LYS A 6 7.82 3.87 10.92
C LYS A 6 6.71 2.85 11.24
N GLN A 7 6.93 1.99 12.23
CA GLN A 7 5.96 0.97 12.65
C GLN A 7 4.61 1.56 13.04
N ARG A 8 4.62 2.70 13.74
CA ARG A 8 3.38 3.41 14.10
C ARG A 8 2.63 3.94 12.88
N ASN A 9 3.35 4.47 11.89
CA ASN A 9 2.73 4.97 10.65
C ASN A 9 2.16 3.81 9.81
N GLU A 10 2.87 2.69 9.74
CA GLU A 10 2.40 1.50 9.05
C GLU A 10 1.14 0.92 9.71
N LEU A 11 1.13 0.84 11.05
CA LEU A 11 -0.05 0.43 11.80
C LEU A 11 -1.24 1.36 11.54
N HIS A 12 -0.99 2.68 11.53
CA HIS A 12 -2.04 3.66 11.23
C HIS A 12 -2.63 3.45 9.82
N ALA A 13 -1.79 3.31 8.80
CA ALA A 13 -2.24 3.08 7.42
C ALA A 13 -3.03 1.76 7.28
N PHE A 14 -2.57 0.69 7.93
CA PHE A 14 -3.30 -0.58 7.93
C PHE A 14 -4.69 -0.45 8.59
N LEU A 15 -4.78 0.22 9.74
CA LEU A 15 -6.07 0.44 10.41
C LEU A 15 -7.02 1.29 9.55
N GLN A 16 -6.50 2.30 8.83
CA GLN A 16 -7.27 3.06 7.86
C GLN A 16 -7.78 2.18 6.71
N LEU A 17 -6.95 1.27 6.17
CA LEU A 17 -7.41 0.31 5.17
C LEU A 17 -8.54 -0.56 5.70
N VAL A 18 -8.41 -1.12 6.91
CA VAL A 18 -9.45 -1.96 7.52
C VAL A 18 -10.78 -1.21 7.62
N GLU A 19 -10.74 0.04 8.06
CA GLU A 19 -11.93 0.91 8.15
C GLU A 19 -12.53 1.20 6.77
N ILE A 20 -11.72 1.67 5.81
CA ILE A 20 -12.17 2.16 4.50
C ILE A 20 -12.62 1.02 3.57
N ALA A 21 -11.88 -0.11 3.56
CA ALA A 21 -12.22 -1.28 2.74
C ALA A 21 -13.22 -2.21 3.42
N HIS A 22 -13.65 -1.90 4.66
CA HIS A 22 -14.51 -2.75 5.49
C HIS A 22 -14.00 -4.20 5.59
N LEU A 23 -12.70 -4.36 5.83
CA LEU A 23 -12.11 -5.68 5.98
C LEU A 23 -12.61 -6.31 7.29
N ASP A 24 -13.01 -7.58 7.23
CA ASP A 24 -13.31 -8.42 8.39
C ASP A 24 -11.99 -8.84 9.07
N ALA A 25 -11.28 -7.86 9.62
CA ALA A 25 -9.98 -8.03 10.26
C ALA A 25 -10.14 -8.08 11.79
N ASP A 26 -9.54 -9.08 12.42
CA ASP A 26 -9.40 -9.11 13.88
C ASP A 26 -8.23 -8.21 14.29
N VAL A 27 -8.52 -6.96 14.64
CA VAL A 27 -7.51 -5.98 15.06
C VAL A 27 -6.74 -6.40 16.32
N SER A 28 -7.28 -7.32 17.14
CA SER A 28 -6.57 -7.84 18.31
C SER A 28 -5.45 -8.84 17.93
N SER A 29 -5.48 -9.36 16.69
CA SER A 29 -4.50 -10.32 16.16
C SER A 29 -3.28 -9.66 15.47
N ILE A 30 -3.23 -8.33 15.43
CA ILE A 30 -2.18 -7.57 14.72
C ILE A 30 -0.81 -7.86 15.34
N ARG A 31 0.16 -8.19 14.48
CA ARG A 31 1.56 -8.39 14.83
C ARG A 31 2.46 -7.62 13.87
N GLN A 32 3.46 -6.93 14.40
CA GLN A 32 4.55 -6.31 13.64
C GLN A 32 5.84 -7.05 13.98
N LEU A 33 6.42 -7.73 13.00
CA LEU A 33 7.60 -8.57 13.17
C LEU A 33 8.74 -8.07 12.30
N ASN A 34 9.98 -8.41 12.66
CA ASN A 34 11.13 -8.07 11.84
C ASN A 34 11.17 -8.88 10.53
N PRO A 35 11.85 -8.37 9.48
CA PRO A 35 12.13 -9.13 8.26
C PRO A 35 12.71 -10.53 8.57
N PRO A 36 12.37 -11.56 7.78
CA PRO A 36 11.71 -11.53 6.48
C PRO A 36 10.16 -11.54 6.52
N ASN A 37 9.55 -11.22 7.67
CA ASN A 37 8.10 -11.08 7.75
C ASN A 37 7.63 -9.78 7.06
N PRO A 38 6.38 -9.74 6.59
CA PRO A 38 5.75 -8.49 6.15
C PRO A 38 5.60 -7.53 7.35
N ASP A 39 5.43 -6.23 7.06
CA ASP A 39 5.37 -5.19 8.09
C ASP A 39 4.23 -5.43 9.10
N ILE A 40 3.10 -5.95 8.63
CA ILE A 40 1.95 -6.35 9.47
C ILE A 40 1.47 -7.76 9.12
N ILE A 41 1.11 -8.52 10.15
CA ILE A 41 0.35 -9.77 10.04
C ILE A 41 -0.95 -9.62 10.82
N CYS A 42 -2.07 -9.96 10.22
CA CYS A 42 -3.39 -9.88 10.85
C CYS A 42 -4.31 -10.99 10.31
N SER A 43 -5.21 -11.50 11.16
CA SER A 43 -6.26 -12.42 10.75
C SER A 43 -7.38 -11.66 10.05
N VAL A 44 -7.68 -12.04 8.79
CA VAL A 44 -8.75 -11.45 7.99
C VAL A 44 -9.66 -12.56 7.47
N SER A 45 -10.93 -12.52 7.88
CA SER A 45 -11.92 -13.57 7.65
C SER A 45 -11.44 -14.94 8.16
N GLY A 46 -10.82 -14.95 9.34
CA GLY A 46 -10.35 -16.17 10.03
C GLY A 46 -9.04 -16.77 9.50
N ALA A 47 -8.35 -16.11 8.57
CA ALA A 47 -7.05 -16.57 8.05
C ALA A 47 -5.97 -15.50 8.20
N ASP A 48 -4.78 -15.90 8.63
CA ASP A 48 -3.61 -15.02 8.69
C ASP A 48 -3.21 -14.51 7.31
N ARG A 49 -3.04 -13.18 7.20
CA ARG A 49 -2.55 -12.50 6.01
C ARG A 49 -1.39 -11.57 6.35
N GLY A 50 -0.43 -11.52 5.44
CA GLY A 50 0.68 -10.58 5.50
C GLY A 50 0.36 -9.30 4.73
N PHE A 51 0.77 -8.15 5.27
CA PHE A 51 0.64 -6.84 4.65
C PHE A 51 2.00 -6.16 4.65
N GLU A 52 2.55 -5.93 3.47
CA GLU A 52 3.68 -5.00 3.27
C GLU A 52 3.13 -3.60 3.05
N LEU A 53 3.76 -2.60 3.63
CA LEU A 53 3.35 -1.21 3.50
C LEU A 53 4.42 -0.38 2.81
N THR A 54 3.94 0.60 2.05
CA THR A 54 4.80 1.58 1.42
C THR A 54 4.03 2.88 1.23
N ALA A 55 4.65 3.97 1.63
CA ALA A 55 4.12 5.30 1.36
C ALA A 55 4.54 5.73 -0.05
N LEU A 56 3.62 6.34 -0.80
CA LEU A 56 3.97 7.17 -1.96
C LEU A 56 4.43 8.52 -1.42
N THR A 57 5.74 8.71 -1.45
CA THR A 57 6.41 9.97 -1.14
C THR A 57 7.17 10.41 -2.37
N ASP A 58 6.99 11.66 -2.78
CA ASP A 58 7.79 12.24 -3.86
C ASP A 58 9.25 12.38 -3.37
N PRO A 59 10.25 11.76 -4.04
CA PRO A 59 11.67 11.94 -3.70
C PRO A 59 12.11 13.41 -3.68
N VAL A 60 11.44 14.29 -4.44
CA VAL A 60 11.64 15.74 -4.48
C VAL A 60 10.99 16.43 -3.27
N ILE A 61 9.84 15.97 -2.78
CA ILE A 61 9.21 16.47 -1.53
C ILE A 61 10.00 16.00 -0.31
N GLU A 62 10.45 14.75 -0.27
CA GLU A 62 11.34 14.24 0.78
C GLU A 62 12.67 15.01 0.83
N ARG A 63 13.24 15.34 -0.34
CA ARG A 63 14.46 16.18 -0.43
C ARG A 63 14.23 17.65 -0.08
N LYS A 64 13.07 18.24 -0.41
CA LYS A 64 12.83 19.67 -0.21
C LYS A 64 12.24 20.03 1.15
N PHE A 65 11.38 19.20 1.72
CA PHE A 65 10.59 19.56 2.90
C PHE A 65 10.82 18.67 4.12
N GLY A 66 11.56 17.57 3.95
CA GLY A 66 11.78 16.60 5.02
C GLY A 66 10.51 15.87 5.44
N THR A 67 10.65 14.86 6.28
CA THR A 67 9.52 14.09 6.81
C THR A 67 8.77 14.90 7.87
N GLY A 68 7.73 15.62 7.46
CA GLY A 68 6.68 16.10 8.37
C GLY A 68 6.30 17.57 8.28
N LYS A 69 5.00 17.79 8.49
CA LYS A 69 4.22 19.03 8.61
C LYS A 69 3.76 19.68 7.31
N PHE A 70 2.49 19.37 7.00
CA PHE A 70 1.47 20.20 6.36
C PHE A 70 1.97 21.55 5.82
N HIS A 71 2.42 21.53 4.58
CA HIS A 71 2.38 22.69 3.72
C HIS A 71 1.49 22.34 2.53
N TYR A 72 0.40 23.11 2.37
CA TYR A 72 -0.47 23.04 1.20
C TYR A 72 0.40 23.12 -0.05
N SER A 73 0.58 21.97 -0.67
CA SER A 73 1.37 21.84 -1.87
C SER A 73 0.47 21.12 -2.86
N ASN A 74 0.26 21.72 -4.04
CA ASN A 74 -0.58 21.16 -5.10
C ASN A 74 0.11 19.97 -5.79
N TYR A 75 0.95 19.21 -5.07
CA TYR A 75 1.66 18.07 -5.60
C TYR A 75 0.73 16.88 -5.66
N ARG A 76 0.81 16.16 -6.77
CA ARG A 76 -0.08 15.07 -7.15
C ARG A 76 0.78 13.83 -7.24
N VAL A 77 0.38 12.78 -6.54
CA VAL A 77 0.95 11.44 -6.70
C VAL A 77 0.57 10.95 -8.10
N ASP A 78 1.56 10.60 -8.93
CA ASP A 78 1.33 10.13 -10.29
C ASP A 78 1.17 8.60 -10.32
N ILE A 79 0.45 8.13 -11.33
CA ILE A 79 0.28 6.73 -11.73
C ILE A 79 1.63 6.02 -11.82
N ALA A 80 2.61 6.69 -12.45
CA ALA A 80 3.95 6.14 -12.63
C ALA A 80 4.62 5.84 -11.27
N ASP A 81 4.37 6.66 -10.24
CA ASP A 81 4.93 6.46 -8.91
C ASP A 81 4.35 5.21 -8.24
N ALA A 82 3.04 4.97 -8.38
CA ALA A 82 2.40 3.76 -7.87
C ALA A 82 2.95 2.50 -8.57
N VAL A 83 3.08 2.53 -9.90
CA VAL A 83 3.63 1.42 -10.69
C VAL A 83 5.10 1.15 -10.33
N GLU A 84 5.92 2.20 -10.21
CA GLU A 84 7.32 2.07 -9.81
C GLU A 84 7.42 1.48 -8.40
N CYS A 85 6.57 1.92 -7.48
CA CYS A 85 6.56 1.42 -6.10
C CYS A 85 6.28 -0.09 -6.03
N ILE A 86 5.26 -0.55 -6.77
CA ILE A 86 4.92 -1.98 -6.89
C ILE A 86 6.11 -2.74 -7.49
N THR A 87 6.68 -2.23 -8.60
CA THR A 87 7.78 -2.87 -9.31
C THR A 87 9.03 -3.01 -8.44
N ARG A 88 9.38 -1.99 -7.65
CA ARG A 88 10.52 -2.03 -6.72
C ARG A 88 10.35 -3.07 -5.62
N LYS A 89 9.11 -3.39 -5.23
CA LYS A 89 8.79 -4.36 -4.18
C LYS A 89 8.48 -5.76 -4.75
N ALA A 90 8.27 -5.88 -6.06
CA ALA A 90 7.78 -7.09 -6.74
C ALA A 90 8.61 -8.35 -6.49
N HIS A 91 9.90 -8.20 -6.23
CA HIS A 91 10.84 -9.31 -6.00
C HIS A 91 11.11 -9.60 -4.52
N LYS A 92 10.45 -8.90 -3.60
CA LYS A 92 10.56 -9.22 -2.17
C LYS A 92 10.00 -10.62 -1.91
N SER A 93 10.73 -11.35 -1.09
CA SER A 93 10.37 -12.68 -0.61
C SER A 93 10.06 -12.61 0.87
N TYR A 94 8.95 -13.21 1.26
CA TYR A 94 8.48 -13.23 2.64
C TYR A 94 8.38 -14.66 3.15
N SER A 95 8.42 -14.81 4.46
CA SER A 95 8.16 -16.10 5.14
C SER A 95 6.72 -16.60 4.94
N MET A 96 5.80 -15.72 4.56
CA MET A 96 4.38 -16.03 4.38
C MET A 96 4.01 -16.24 2.91
N PRO A 97 3.12 -17.21 2.61
CA PRO A 97 2.73 -17.52 1.23
C PRO A 97 1.78 -16.49 0.60
N ARG A 98 1.07 -15.71 1.43
CA ARG A 98 0.10 -14.71 0.97
C ARG A 98 0.40 -13.37 1.62
N VAL A 99 1.04 -12.51 0.85
CA VAL A 99 1.29 -11.12 1.20
C VAL A 99 0.52 -10.22 0.25
N GLU A 100 -0.11 -9.20 0.82
CA GLU A 100 -0.77 -8.11 0.11
C GLU A 100 0.10 -6.84 0.28
N LEU A 101 0.19 -6.00 -0.75
CA LEU A 101 0.91 -4.72 -0.67
C LEU A 101 -0.10 -3.59 -0.46
N ILE A 102 0.16 -2.70 0.49
CA ILE A 102 -0.61 -1.48 0.71
C ILE A 102 0.26 -0.30 0.29
N VAL A 103 -0.17 0.36 -0.77
CA VAL A 103 0.40 1.61 -1.24
C VAL A 103 -0.49 2.73 -0.74
N HIS A 104 0.01 3.55 0.17
CA HIS A 104 -0.77 4.61 0.81
C HIS A 104 -0.13 5.98 0.61
N GLU A 105 -0.92 7.03 0.79
CA GLU A 105 -0.39 8.39 0.78
C GLU A 105 0.62 8.63 1.92
N GLY A 106 1.70 9.35 1.62
CA GLY A 106 2.66 9.84 2.61
C GLY A 106 2.20 11.16 3.22
N ALA A 107 3.01 12.21 3.05
CA ALA A 107 2.69 13.55 3.54
C ALA A 107 1.79 14.37 2.59
N THR A 108 1.54 13.87 1.37
CA THR A 108 0.79 14.57 0.31
C THR A 108 -0.42 13.74 -0.08
N PRO A 109 -1.64 14.33 -0.16
CA PRO A 109 -2.84 13.61 -0.54
C PRO A 109 -2.78 13.03 -1.96
N VAL A 110 -3.45 11.90 -2.19
CA VAL A 110 -3.58 11.28 -3.51
C VAL A 110 -4.82 11.84 -4.23
N ASP A 111 -4.73 13.06 -4.77
CA ASP A 111 -5.92 13.77 -5.25
C ASP A 111 -6.34 13.38 -6.70
N ASP A 112 -5.39 12.97 -7.56
CA ASP A 112 -5.64 12.77 -8.99
C ASP A 112 -6.05 11.34 -9.41
N LEU A 113 -5.69 10.30 -8.65
CA LEU A 113 -6.00 8.89 -9.00
C LEU A 113 -7.50 8.57 -9.01
N TRP A 114 -8.33 9.49 -8.52
CA TRP A 114 -9.77 9.31 -8.35
C TRP A 114 -10.62 10.17 -9.28
N SER A 115 -9.99 10.97 -10.15
CA SER A 115 -10.67 11.81 -11.16
C SER A 115 -10.88 11.04 -12.48
N TRP A 116 -11.38 11.66 -13.56
CA TRP A 116 -12.01 11.03 -14.74
C TRP A 116 -11.18 9.92 -15.44
N ASP A 117 -11.85 9.11 -16.28
CA ASP A 117 -11.41 7.88 -16.98
C ASP A 117 -10.02 7.35 -16.60
N GLN A 118 -10.02 6.37 -15.69
CA GLN A 118 -8.84 5.73 -15.13
C GLN A 118 -8.58 4.35 -15.75
N SER A 119 -9.14 4.06 -16.92
CA SER A 119 -9.00 2.73 -17.53
C SER A 119 -7.56 2.35 -17.86
N GLU A 120 -6.77 3.29 -18.39
CA GLU A 120 -5.33 3.09 -18.64
C GLU A 120 -4.53 2.97 -17.34
N LEU A 121 -4.90 3.75 -16.32
CA LEU A 121 -4.33 3.67 -14.96
C LEU A 121 -4.52 2.27 -14.37
N ASP A 122 -5.77 1.84 -14.30
CA ASP A 122 -6.14 0.59 -13.66
C ASP A 122 -5.46 -0.58 -14.39
N ALA A 123 -5.33 -0.51 -15.72
CA ALA A 123 -4.60 -1.51 -16.51
C ALA A 123 -3.10 -1.55 -16.18
N ALA A 124 -2.44 -0.39 -16.01
CA ALA A 124 -1.01 -0.33 -15.70
C ALA A 124 -0.72 -0.88 -14.29
N ILE A 125 -1.53 -0.52 -13.30
CA ILE A 125 -1.39 -1.03 -11.92
C ILE A 125 -1.75 -2.51 -11.85
N GLN A 126 -2.78 -2.95 -12.57
CA GLN A 126 -3.12 -4.37 -12.68
C GLN A 126 -1.95 -5.16 -13.29
N LEU A 127 -1.34 -4.69 -14.38
CA LEU A 127 -0.18 -5.34 -15.00
C LEU A 127 1.02 -5.40 -14.04
N ALA A 128 1.30 -4.33 -13.30
CA ALA A 128 2.35 -4.33 -12.28
C ALA A 128 2.07 -5.33 -11.15
N THR A 129 0.79 -5.42 -10.73
CA THR A 129 0.33 -6.37 -9.71
C THR A 129 0.50 -7.81 -10.18
N ASP A 130 0.10 -8.12 -11.41
CA ASP A 130 0.18 -9.45 -12.00
C ASP A 130 1.62 -9.97 -12.10
N ASN A 131 2.56 -9.06 -12.34
CA ASN A 131 3.99 -9.32 -12.41
C ASN A 131 4.71 -9.32 -11.05
N SER A 132 3.99 -9.09 -9.94
CA SER A 132 4.55 -9.05 -8.59
C SER A 132 4.39 -10.36 -7.82
N SER A 133 5.12 -10.52 -6.72
CA SER A 133 4.90 -11.62 -5.77
C SER A 133 3.65 -11.43 -4.89
N PHE A 134 3.05 -10.24 -4.89
CA PHE A 134 1.90 -9.93 -4.04
C PHE A 134 0.62 -10.57 -4.59
N SER A 135 -0.21 -11.07 -3.68
CA SER A 135 -1.52 -11.64 -4.03
C SER A 135 -2.57 -10.57 -4.35
N ARG A 136 -2.38 -9.36 -3.80
CA ARG A 136 -3.21 -8.18 -4.00
C ARG A 136 -2.39 -6.93 -3.74
N VAL A 137 -2.67 -5.87 -4.49
CA VAL A 137 -2.20 -4.51 -4.22
C VAL A 137 -3.40 -3.65 -3.86
N TRP A 138 -3.28 -2.89 -2.77
CA TRP A 138 -4.23 -1.88 -2.37
C TRP A 138 -3.64 -0.50 -2.65
N LEU A 139 -4.42 0.36 -3.29
CA LEU A 139 -4.20 1.80 -3.24
C LEU A 139 -5.09 2.38 -2.15
N LEU A 140 -4.48 3.07 -1.20
CA LEU A 140 -5.17 3.66 -0.05
C LEU A 140 -4.99 5.18 -0.06
N ASP A 141 -6.10 5.88 -0.22
CA ASP A 141 -6.21 7.32 -0.01
C ASP A 141 -6.91 7.56 1.33
N MET A 142 -6.10 7.86 2.34
CA MET A 142 -6.58 8.08 3.71
C MET A 142 -7.32 9.42 3.84
N SER A 143 -6.83 10.46 3.16
CA SER A 143 -7.38 11.83 3.17
C SER A 143 -8.81 11.87 2.64
N ASN A 144 -9.08 11.17 1.53
CA ASN A 144 -10.41 11.12 0.92
C ASN A 144 -11.22 9.88 1.30
N LYS A 145 -10.69 9.03 2.19
CA LYS A 145 -11.32 7.76 2.62
C LYS A 145 -11.71 6.85 1.44
N LYS A 146 -10.78 6.64 0.51
CA LYS A 146 -10.98 5.80 -0.68
C LYS A 146 -9.94 4.70 -0.75
N THR A 147 -10.33 3.60 -1.36
CA THR A 147 -9.41 2.50 -1.65
C THR A 147 -9.80 1.76 -2.92
N ARG A 148 -8.80 1.17 -3.57
CA ARG A 148 -8.94 0.24 -4.71
C ARG A 148 -8.08 -0.98 -4.46
N ALA A 149 -8.57 -2.13 -4.91
CA ALA A 149 -7.86 -3.39 -4.86
C ALA A 149 -7.60 -3.91 -6.27
N TYR A 150 -6.36 -4.32 -6.50
CA TYR A 150 -5.91 -5.01 -7.71
C TYR A 150 -5.50 -6.41 -7.29
N VAL A 151 -6.21 -7.42 -7.77
CA VAL A 151 -5.96 -8.82 -7.39
C VAL A 151 -5.12 -9.44 -8.47
N ARG A 152 -4.02 -10.09 -8.09
CA ARG A 152 -3.17 -10.79 -9.04
C ARG A 152 -3.98 -11.86 -9.75
N ALA A 153 -4.00 -11.83 -11.08
CA ALA A 153 -4.57 -12.90 -11.88
C ALA A 153 -3.85 -14.21 -11.53
N GLN A 154 -4.62 -15.23 -11.18
CA GLN A 154 -4.04 -16.56 -11.00
C GLN A 154 -3.52 -17.02 -12.36
N ALA A 155 -2.25 -17.44 -12.43
CA ALA A 155 -1.77 -18.14 -13.61
C ALA A 155 -2.70 -19.35 -13.84
N PRO A 156 -3.18 -19.58 -15.07
CA PRO A 156 -3.95 -20.78 -15.35
C PRO A 156 -3.12 -21.98 -14.90
N SER A 157 -3.71 -22.81 -14.03
CA SER A 157 -3.08 -24.05 -13.58
C SER A 157 -2.80 -24.90 -14.81
N SER A 158 -1.50 -25.06 -15.12
CA SER A 158 -0.98 -25.91 -16.19
C SER A 158 -1.28 -27.38 -15.97
#